data_AF-A0A2V2VUH5-F1
#
_entry.id   AF-A0A2V2VUH5-F1
#
_cell.length_a   1.000
_cell.length_b   1.000
_cell.length_c   1.000
_cell.angle_alpha   90.00
_cell.angle_beta   90.00
_cell.angle_gamma   90.00
#
_symmetry.space_group_name_H-M   'P 1'
#
loop_
_entity.id
_entity.type
_entity.pdbx_description
1 polymer ?
#
loop_
_entity_poly.entity_id
_entity_poly.type
_entity_poly.pdbx_seq_one_letter_code
_entity_poly.pdbx_strand_id
1 'polypeptide(L)'
;MIVASSLEVRNYGEWVRQVRAERIIVNCPDEMDVKAMCAWMKRDETKEKQAECWKEVKKHMYLLGPIPRHVFDEEAFTERCGAVKFALQSINDVTVKECFPRGGESPWCSEDPSHKPVRVVREIYEGSVILFNAPMCDCLEERTLKRLPSVAE
;
A
#
# COMPACT_ATOMS: atom_id res chain seq x y z
N MET A 1 -11.51 10.49 -15.68
CA MET A 1 -10.75 11.67 -15.22
C MET A 1 -10.01 11.26 -13.96
N ILE A 2 -8.68 11.11 -14.01
CA ILE A 2 -7.87 10.86 -12.82
C ILE A 2 -7.69 12.21 -12.14
N VAL A 3 -8.32 12.40 -10.98
CA VAL A 3 -8.13 13.60 -10.17
C VAL A 3 -6.86 13.39 -9.35
N ALA A 4 -5.75 13.92 -9.85
CA ALA A 4 -4.52 14.05 -9.07
C ALA A 4 -4.67 15.24 -8.12
N SER A 5 -5.48 15.09 -7.08
CA SER A 5 -5.43 16.01 -5.94
C SER A 5 -4.04 15.94 -5.32
N SER A 6 -3.48 17.11 -4.95
CA SER A 6 -2.20 17.18 -4.26
C SER A 6 -2.18 16.21 -3.08
N LEU A 7 -1.13 15.38 -3.01
CA LEU A 7 -0.91 14.39 -1.94
C LEU A 7 -0.54 15.04 -0.59
N GLU A 8 -0.81 16.33 -0.40
CA GLU A 8 -0.65 17.00 0.89
C GLU A 8 -1.47 16.29 1.98
N VAL A 9 -0.80 15.96 3.09
CA VAL A 9 -1.38 15.31 4.26
C VAL A 9 -2.63 16.06 4.77
N ARG A 10 -2.66 17.39 4.62
CA ARG A 10 -3.79 18.23 5.00
C ARG A 10 -5.07 17.89 4.22
N ASN A 11 -4.96 17.55 2.93
CA ASN A 11 -6.11 17.18 2.10
C ASN A 11 -6.76 15.88 2.60
N TYR A 12 -5.95 14.90 3.03
CA TYR A 12 -6.45 13.68 3.67
C TYR A 12 -7.14 13.97 5.02
N GLY A 13 -6.55 14.83 5.84
CA GLY A 13 -7.11 15.20 7.15
C GLY A 13 -8.46 15.91 7.05
N GLU A 14 -8.62 16.78 6.05
CA GLU A 14 -9.89 17.46 5.78
C GLU A 14 -10.97 16.49 5.26
N TRP A 15 -10.61 15.56 4.38
CA TRP A 15 -11.54 14.52 3.89
C TRP A 15 -12.06 13.63 5.02
N VAL A 16 -11.19 13.24 5.96
CA VAL A 16 -11.58 12.44 7.14
C VAL A 16 -12.54 13.20 8.07
N ARG A 17 -12.43 14.53 8.17
CA ARG A 17 -13.30 15.36 9.04
C ARG A 17 -14.66 15.67 8.42
N GLN A 18 -14.74 15.79 7.09
CA GLN A 18 -15.98 16.15 6.40
C GLN A 18 -16.97 14.98 6.27
N VAL A 19 -16.47 13.76 6.09
CA VAL A 19 -17.32 12.58 5.92
C VAL A 19 -17.55 11.94 7.28
N ARG A 20 -18.72 12.16 7.89
CA ARG A 20 -19.16 11.34 9.03
C ARG A 20 -19.25 9.87 8.59
N ALA A 21 -18.20 9.12 8.89
CA ALA A 21 -18.15 7.67 9.10
C ALA A 21 -18.54 6.71 7.94
N GLU A 22 -17.94 6.88 6.76
CA GLU A 22 -17.62 5.73 5.90
C GLU A 22 -16.10 5.69 5.69
N ARG A 23 -15.47 4.51 5.86
CA ARG A 23 -14.02 4.35 5.59
C ARG A 23 -13.77 4.65 4.12
N ILE A 24 -13.09 5.76 3.84
CA ILE A 24 -12.66 6.10 2.47
C ILE A 24 -11.56 5.11 2.08
N ILE A 25 -11.92 4.12 1.26
CA ILE A 25 -10.97 3.20 0.64
C ILE A 25 -10.62 3.80 -0.72
N VAL A 26 -9.38 4.29 -0.85
CA VAL A 26 -8.85 4.81 -2.11
C VAL A 26 -8.13 3.67 -2.82
N ASN A 27 -8.52 3.39 -4.06
CA ASN A 27 -7.80 2.44 -4.89
C ASN A 27 -6.36 2.92 -5.10
N CYS A 28 -5.39 2.01 -4.99
CA CYS A 28 -4.04 2.32 -5.42
C CYS A 28 -4.02 2.38 -6.96
N PRO A 29 -3.29 3.33 -7.56
CA PRO A 29 -3.06 3.35 -9.00
C PRO A 29 -2.35 2.06 -9.46
N ASP A 30 -2.59 1.67 -10.70
CA ASP A 30 -1.86 0.55 -11.30
C ASP A 30 -0.47 0.96 -11.84
N GLU A 31 0.30 0.00 -12.35
CA GLU A 31 1.64 0.27 -12.89
C GLU A 31 1.62 1.32 -14.01
N MET A 32 0.60 1.28 -14.86
CA MET A 32 0.49 2.18 -16.01
C MET A 32 0.05 3.58 -15.60
N ASP A 33 -0.85 3.69 -14.62
CA ASP A 33 -1.25 4.95 -13.99
C ASP A 33 -0.03 5.63 -13.36
N VAL A 34 0.74 4.90 -12.55
CA VAL A 34 1.94 5.44 -11.89
C VAL A 34 2.99 5.85 -12.94
N LYS A 35 3.16 5.06 -14.00
CA LYS A 35 4.06 5.39 -15.11
C LYS A 35 3.63 6.67 -15.83
N ALA A 36 2.32 6.85 -16.05
CA ALA A 36 1.77 8.09 -16.62
C ALA A 36 1.99 9.29 -15.69
N MET A 37 1.86 9.11 -14.37
CA MET A 37 2.18 10.13 -13.38
C MET A 37 3.66 10.54 -13.42
N CYS A 38 4.59 9.58 -13.50
CA CYS A 38 6.03 9.86 -13.69
C CYS A 38 6.28 10.72 -14.94
N ALA A 39 5.69 10.32 -16.07
CA ALA A 39 5.83 11.04 -17.34
C ALA A 39 5.26 12.46 -17.24
N TRP A 40 4.12 12.63 -16.56
CA TRP A 40 3.50 13.95 -16.36
C TRP A 40 4.29 14.85 -15.41
N MET A 41 4.78 14.32 -14.28
CA MET A 41 5.59 15.05 -13.30
C MET A 41 6.91 15.55 -13.89
N LYS A 42 7.48 14.81 -14.85
CA LYS A 42 8.73 15.12 -15.54
C LYS A 42 8.49 15.54 -17.00
N ARG A 43 7.31 16.08 -17.32
CA ARG A 43 6.91 16.40 -18.71
C ARG A 43 7.80 17.44 -19.40
N ASP A 44 8.33 18.39 -18.63
CA ASP A 44 9.19 19.47 -19.12
C ASP A 44 10.68 19.09 -19.06
N GLU A 45 10.99 17.87 -18.63
CA GLU A 45 12.34 17.35 -18.45
C GLU A 45 12.76 16.43 -19.60
N THR A 46 14.04 16.07 -19.67
CA THR A 46 14.56 15.18 -20.71
C THR A 46 14.03 13.75 -20.59
N LYS A 47 14.11 12.98 -21.69
CA LYS A 47 13.71 11.57 -21.70
C LYS A 47 14.49 10.74 -20.69
N GLU A 48 15.76 11.09 -20.44
CA GLU A 48 16.61 10.43 -19.47
C GLU A 48 16.08 10.62 -18.05
N LYS A 49 15.70 11.85 -17.68
CA LYS A 49 15.10 12.14 -16.37
C LYS A 49 13.74 11.49 -16.18
N GLN A 50 12.93 11.38 -17.24
CA GLN A 50 11.66 10.62 -17.20
C GLN A 50 11.91 9.13 -16.94
N ALA A 51 12.92 8.55 -17.60
CA ALA A 51 13.30 7.15 -17.41
C ALA A 51 13.88 6.89 -16.01
N GLU A 52 14.67 7.82 -15.47
CA GLU A 52 15.20 7.75 -14.11
C GLU A 52 14.07 7.78 -13.06
N CYS A 53 13.14 8.72 -13.20
CA CYS A 53 11.96 8.80 -12.33
C CYS A 53 11.16 7.49 -12.35
N TRP A 54 10.92 6.92 -13.55
CA TRP A 54 10.23 5.63 -13.66
C TRP A 54 10.99 4.48 -12.99
N LYS A 55 12.31 4.44 -13.16
CA LYS A 55 13.17 3.39 -12.56
C LYS A 55 13.10 3.41 -11.04
N GLU A 56 13.16 4.59 -10.43
CA GLU A 56 13.07 4.79 -8.98
C GLU A 56 11.68 4.39 -8.45
N VAL A 57 10.63 4.92 -9.07
CA VAL A 57 9.24 4.63 -8.72
C VAL A 57 8.91 3.14 -8.84
N LYS A 58 9.38 2.47 -9.90
CA LYS A 58 9.20 1.02 -10.06
C LYS A 58 9.84 0.21 -8.93
N LYS A 59 11.00 0.65 -8.44
CA LYS A 59 11.66 0.03 -7.26
C LYS A 59 10.81 0.22 -6.00
N HIS A 60 10.22 1.40 -5.81
CA HIS A 60 9.37 1.67 -4.64
C HIS A 60 8.10 0.83 -4.67
N MET A 61 7.44 0.74 -5.83
CA MET A 61 6.29 -0.13 -6.06
C MET A 61 6.59 -1.60 -5.76
N TYR A 62 7.74 -2.09 -6.19
CA TYR A 62 8.15 -3.47 -5.90
C TYR A 62 8.27 -3.75 -4.40
N LEU A 63 8.72 -2.77 -3.60
CA LEU A 63 8.99 -2.95 -2.18
C LEU A 63 7.80 -2.65 -1.26
N LEU A 64 6.91 -1.72 -1.65
CA LEU A 64 5.81 -1.23 -0.80
C LEU A 64 4.44 -1.18 -1.50
N GLY A 65 4.36 -1.57 -2.77
CA GLY A 65 3.16 -1.41 -3.59
C GLY A 65 2.97 0.02 -4.12
N PRO A 66 1.97 0.24 -4.99
CA PRO A 66 1.77 1.52 -5.68
C PRO A 66 1.06 2.58 -4.83
N ILE A 67 1.47 2.77 -3.57
CA ILE A 67 0.89 3.81 -2.70
C ILE A 67 1.54 5.16 -3.05
N PRO A 68 0.81 6.14 -3.63
CA PRO A 68 1.43 7.35 -4.19
C PRO A 68 2.33 8.09 -3.19
N ARG A 69 1.92 8.17 -1.92
CA ARG A 69 2.69 8.80 -0.84
C ARG A 69 4.08 8.19 -0.66
N HIS A 70 4.22 6.88 -0.80
CA HIS A 70 5.50 6.17 -0.60
C HIS A 70 6.25 5.92 -1.90
N VAL A 71 5.62 6.16 -3.04
CA VAL A 71 6.22 5.94 -4.35
C VAL A 71 7.02 7.16 -4.82
N PHE A 72 6.49 8.36 -4.57
CA PHE A 72 7.06 9.62 -5.08
C PHE A 72 7.84 10.44 -4.05
N ASP A 73 7.92 10.00 -2.80
CA ASP A 73 8.60 10.68 -1.70
C ASP A 73 9.61 9.73 -1.04
N GLU A 74 10.90 10.06 -1.15
CA GLU A 74 12.01 9.20 -0.69
C GLU A 74 12.08 9.09 0.84
N GLU A 75 11.72 10.15 1.57
CA GLU A 75 11.72 10.15 3.03
C GLU A 75 10.58 9.26 3.54
N ALA A 76 9.37 9.46 3.02
CA ALA A 76 8.20 8.66 3.34
C ALA A 76 8.36 7.20 2.89
N PHE A 77 9.06 6.95 1.77
CA PHE A 77 9.44 5.61 1.33
C PHE A 77 10.38 4.94 2.34
N THR A 78 11.44 5.63 2.74
CA THR A 78 12.46 5.12 3.66
C THR A 78 11.87 4.84 5.04
N GLU A 79 11.08 5.76 5.58
CA GLU A 79 10.38 5.61 6.85
C GLU A 79 9.46 4.38 6.81
N ARG A 80 8.66 4.24 5.74
CA ARG A 80 7.75 3.10 5.58
C ARG A 80 8.51 1.79 5.45
N CYS A 81 9.63 1.76 4.72
CA CYS A 81 10.50 0.57 4.63
C CYS A 81 11.02 0.15 6.02
N GLY A 82 11.48 1.10 6.83
CA GLY A 82 11.91 0.85 8.21
C GLY A 82 10.78 0.29 9.06
N ALA A 83 9.60 0.90 8.97
CA ALA A 83 8.42 0.49 9.73
C ALA A 83 7.92 -0.91 9.33
N VAL A 84 7.93 -1.25 8.04
CA VAL A 84 7.58 -2.59 7.54
C VAL A 84 8.61 -3.62 7.98
N LYS A 85 9.91 -3.29 7.90
CA LYS A 85 10.97 -4.18 8.39
C LYS A 85 10.83 -4.46 9.88
N PHE A 86 10.57 -3.43 10.69
CA PHE A 86 10.33 -3.58 12.11
C PHE A 86 9.08 -4.43 12.39
N ALA A 87 7.97 -4.15 11.71
CA ALA A 87 6.75 -4.95 11.83
C ALA A 87 6.99 -6.42 11.52
N LEU A 88 7.61 -6.72 10.37
CA LEU A 88 8.00 -8.08 10.01
C LEU A 88 8.89 -8.73 11.07
N GLN A 89 9.73 -7.95 11.77
CA GLN A 89 10.57 -8.44 12.86
C GLN A 89 9.82 -8.72 14.16
N SER A 90 8.74 -7.98 14.43
CA SER A 90 7.95 -8.10 15.66
C SER A 90 6.80 -9.10 15.55
N ILE A 91 6.31 -9.40 14.34
CA ILE A 91 5.22 -10.36 14.12
C ILE A 91 5.70 -11.77 14.47
N ASN A 92 4.83 -12.49 15.20
CA ASN A 92 4.94 -13.91 15.52
C ASN A 92 3.88 -14.73 14.75
N ASP A 93 3.92 -16.06 14.87
CA ASP A 93 3.01 -16.98 14.16
C ASP A 93 1.52 -16.78 14.51
N VAL A 94 1.20 -16.29 15.70
CA VAL A 94 -0.20 -16.05 16.10
C VAL A 94 -0.73 -14.80 15.40
N THR A 95 0.00 -13.69 15.53
CA THR A 95 -0.39 -12.39 14.97
C THR A 95 -0.41 -12.40 13.44
N VAL A 96 0.46 -13.18 12.79
CA VAL A 96 0.47 -13.26 11.32
C VAL A 96 -0.79 -13.94 10.78
N LYS A 97 -1.31 -14.97 11.47
CA LYS A 97 -2.53 -15.67 11.06
C LYS A 97 -3.77 -14.77 11.18
N GLU A 98 -3.78 -13.90 12.19
CA GLU A 98 -4.82 -12.87 12.34
C GLU A 98 -4.74 -11.76 11.28
N CYS A 99 -3.53 -11.48 10.77
CA CYS A 99 -3.31 -10.41 9.79
C CYS A 99 -3.51 -10.84 8.34
N PHE A 100 -3.39 -12.14 8.06
CA PHE A 100 -3.71 -12.75 6.77
C PHE A 100 -4.86 -13.75 6.95
N PRO A 101 -6.06 -13.30 7.39
CA PRO A 101 -7.17 -14.21 7.62
C PRO A 101 -7.56 -14.87 6.30
N ARG A 102 -7.85 -16.17 6.38
CA ARG A 102 -8.23 -17.01 5.23
C ARG A 102 -9.69 -16.74 4.80
N GLY A 103 -10.00 -15.48 4.44
CA GLY A 103 -11.28 -15.03 3.92
C GLY A 103 -12.47 -15.08 4.90
N GLY A 104 -13.43 -14.18 4.74
CA GLY A 104 -14.71 -14.19 5.48
C GLY A 104 -14.73 -13.46 6.83
N GLU A 105 -13.58 -13.00 7.33
CA GLU A 105 -13.49 -12.20 8.56
C GLU A 105 -13.35 -10.70 8.24
N SER A 106 -13.87 -9.84 9.12
CA SER A 106 -13.74 -8.39 8.97
C SER A 106 -12.25 -8.01 8.99
N PRO A 107 -11.80 -7.03 8.18
CA PRO A 107 -10.39 -6.65 8.09
C PRO A 107 -9.91 -6.23 9.47
N TRP A 108 -8.94 -6.99 9.98
CA TRP A 108 -8.32 -6.72 11.26
C TRP A 108 -7.59 -5.38 11.19
N CYS A 109 -8.00 -4.43 12.04
CA CYS A 109 -7.34 -3.15 12.26
C CYS A 109 -6.92 -3.09 13.72
N SER A 110 -5.71 -3.55 14.00
CA SER A 110 -5.07 -3.41 15.31
C SER A 110 -4.07 -2.24 15.26
N GLU A 111 -3.86 -1.55 16.38
CA GLU A 111 -2.73 -0.62 16.54
C GLU A 111 -1.37 -1.35 16.43
N ASP A 112 -1.39 -2.68 16.48
CA ASP A 112 -0.23 -3.55 16.36
C ASP A 112 0.52 -3.34 15.03
N PRO A 113 1.87 -3.38 15.00
CA PRO A 113 2.67 -3.13 13.79
C PRO A 113 2.35 -4.05 12.62
N SER A 114 1.66 -5.17 12.85
CA SER A 114 1.25 -6.14 11.84
C SER A 114 0.34 -5.61 10.71
N HIS A 115 -0.31 -4.46 10.89
CA HIS A 115 -1.04 -3.79 9.79
C HIS A 115 -0.11 -3.09 8.78
N LYS A 116 1.18 -2.89 9.11
CA LYS A 116 2.13 -2.18 8.25
C LYS A 116 2.54 -2.94 6.98
N PRO A 117 2.72 -4.28 6.97
CA PRO A 117 3.01 -5.04 5.75
C PRO A 117 1.78 -5.35 4.87
N VAL A 118 0.56 -5.04 5.32
CA VAL A 118 -0.69 -5.41 4.63
C VAL A 118 -1.46 -4.21 4.08
N ARG A 119 -2.28 -4.46 3.07
CA ARG A 119 -3.30 -3.56 2.53
C ARG A 119 -4.68 -4.17 2.74
N VAL A 120 -5.71 -3.33 2.85
CA VAL A 120 -7.10 -3.77 2.84
C VAL A 120 -7.55 -3.91 1.40
N VAL A 121 -8.04 -5.09 1.04
CA VAL A 121 -8.68 -5.39 -0.24
C VAL A 121 -10.18 -5.40 -0.03
N ARG A 122 -10.89 -4.81 -0.98
CA ARG A 122 -12.35 -4.80 -1.04
C ARG A 122 -12.79 -5.53 -2.29
N GLU A 123 -13.52 -6.63 -2.11
CA GLU A 123 -14.23 -7.33 -3.17
C GLU A 123 -15.71 -7.00 -3.13
N ILE A 124 -16.28 -6.70 -4.29
CA ILE A 124 -17.69 -6.33 -4.45
C ILE A 124 -18.36 -7.45 -5.23
N TYR A 125 -19.39 -8.04 -4.62
CA TYR A 125 -20.24 -9.05 -5.22
C TYR A 125 -21.68 -8.52 -5.35
N GLU A 126 -22.52 -9.26 -6.08
CA GLU A 126 -23.92 -8.90 -6.22
C GLU A 126 -24.64 -9.01 -4.87
N GLY A 127 -24.85 -7.86 -4.22
CA GLY A 127 -25.51 -7.76 -2.91
C GLY A 127 -24.59 -7.86 -1.68
N SER A 128 -23.27 -7.97 -1.84
CA SER A 128 -22.34 -8.02 -0.69
C SER A 128 -20.97 -7.38 -0.98
N VAL A 129 -20.29 -7.01 0.10
CA VAL A 129 -18.92 -6.49 0.07
C VAL A 129 -18.12 -7.30 1.07
N ILE A 130 -17.01 -7.87 0.62
CA ILE A 130 -16.07 -8.58 1.47
C ILE A 130 -14.81 -7.73 1.57
N LEU A 131 -14.30 -7.58 2.78
CA LEU A 131 -13.06 -6.88 3.07
C LEU A 131 -12.09 -7.87 3.70
N PHE A 132 -10.85 -7.90 3.22
CA PHE A 132 -9.81 -8.75 3.81
C PHE A 132 -8.44 -8.08 3.69
N ASN A 133 -7.48 -8.54 4.48
CA ASN A 133 -6.11 -8.07 4.39
C ASN A 133 -5.34 -8.91 3.37
N ALA A 134 -4.53 -8.24 2.56
CA ALA A 134 -3.60 -8.87 1.62
C ALA A 134 -2.21 -8.24 1.80
N PRO A 135 -1.13 -8.91 1.37
CA PRO A 135 0.18 -8.28 1.29
C PRO A 135 0.11 -6.98 0.48
N MET A 136 0.86 -5.94 0.88
CA MET A 136 0.93 -4.69 0.11
C MET A 136 1.55 -4.90 -1.28
N CYS A 137 2.50 -5.83 -1.39
CA CYS A 137 3.13 -6.26 -2.64
C CYS A 137 3.69 -7.69 -2.51
N ASP A 138 3.94 -8.31 -3.66
CA ASP A 138 4.46 -9.68 -3.78
C ASP A 138 5.80 -9.86 -3.04
N CYS A 139 6.68 -8.85 -3.07
CA CYS A 139 7.97 -8.92 -2.34
C CYS A 139 7.77 -9.06 -0.82
N LEU A 140 6.73 -8.44 -0.27
CA LEU A 140 6.42 -8.55 1.16
C LEU A 140 5.73 -9.87 1.49
N GLU A 141 4.92 -10.39 0.58
CA GLU A 141 4.36 -11.74 0.68
C GLU A 141 5.48 -12.79 0.78
N GLU A 142 6.41 -12.79 -0.17
CA GLU A 142 7.56 -13.71 -0.18
C GLU A 142 8.39 -13.61 1.10
N ARG A 143 8.66 -12.39 1.58
CA ARG A 143 9.42 -12.16 2.82
C ARG A 143 8.68 -12.67 4.05
N THR A 144 7.36 -12.52 4.08
CA THR A 144 6.52 -12.99 5.18
C THR A 144 6.51 -14.52 5.19
N LEU A 145 6.25 -15.16 4.05
CA LEU A 145 6.25 -16.62 3.91
C LEU A 145 7.60 -17.25 4.24
N LYS A 146 8.71 -16.64 3.81
CA LYS A 146 10.06 -17.13 4.12
C LYS A 146 10.36 -17.15 5.62
N ARG A 147 9.81 -16.17 6.36
CA ARG A 147 10.02 -16.05 7.81
C ARG A 147 9.03 -16.90 8.60
N LEU A 148 7.78 -16.91 8.16
CA LEU A 148 6.64 -17.53 8.84
C LEU A 148 5.95 -18.49 7.86
N PRO A 149 6.54 -19.67 7.60
CA PRO A 149 5.99 -20.64 6.65
C PRO A 149 4.63 -21.18 7.10
N SER A 150 4.31 -21.08 8.39
CA SER A 150 3.02 -21.41 9.01
C SER A 150 1.84 -20.61 8.44
N VAL A 151 2.09 -19.54 7.70
CA VAL A 151 1.09 -18.74 6.96
C VAL A 151 0.54 -19.49 5.74
N ALA A 152 1.32 -20.44 5.18
CA ALA A 152 0.92 -21.21 3.99
C ALA A 152 0.11 -22.49 4.31
N GLU A 153 0.01 -22.86 5.59
CA GLU A 153 -0.72 -24.04 6.10
C GLU A 153 -2.15 -23.70 6.51
#